data_AF-A0A0M1VVG7-F1
#
_entry.id   AF-A0A0M1VVG7-F1
#
_cell.length_a   1.000
_cell.length_b   1.000
_cell.length_c   1.000
_cell.angle_alpha   90.00
_cell.angle_beta   90.00
_cell.angle_gamma   90.00
#
_symmetry.space_group_name_H-M   'P 1'
#
loop_
_entity.id
_entity.type
_entity.pdbx_description
1 polymer ?
#
loop_
_entity_poly.entity_id
_entity_poly.type
_entity_poly.pdbx_seq_one_letter_code
_entity_poly.pdbx_strand_id
1 'polypeptide(L)'
;MKKYFMLLMFCIFLIGCGKDYKTYSLEEKKEMFKEAVIEESQGNRKKMEQLDELVKKLEVAARNGDKEAEVELKEWYGIALIMEGMY
;
A
#
# COMPACT_ATOMS: atom_id res chain seq x y z
N MET A 1 -16.83 2.65 16.26
CA MET A 1 -15.94 2.42 15.11
C MET A 1 -14.49 2.85 15.40
N LYS A 2 -13.87 2.32 16.46
CA LYS A 2 -12.45 2.58 16.81
C LYS A 2 -11.63 1.30 17.03
N LYS A 3 -12.30 0.13 17.05
CA LYS A 3 -11.69 -1.15 17.41
C LYS A 3 -11.04 -1.88 16.21
N TYR A 4 -11.49 -1.62 14.98
CA TYR A 4 -10.89 -2.18 13.76
C TYR A 4 -9.57 -1.48 13.37
N PHE A 5 -9.35 -0.23 13.80
CA PHE A 5 -8.16 0.55 13.46
C PHE A 5 -6.86 -0.05 14.04
N MET A 6 -6.92 -0.69 15.21
CA MET A 6 -5.75 -1.38 15.76
C MET A 6 -5.45 -2.70 15.05
N LEU A 7 -6.48 -3.40 14.55
CA LEU A 7 -6.31 -4.70 13.88
C LEU A 7 -5.58 -4.55 12.55
N LEU A 8 -5.90 -3.51 11.77
CA LEU A 8 -5.23 -3.23 10.50
C LEU A 8 -3.73 -2.94 10.70
N MET A 9 -3.35 -2.26 11.79
CA MET A 9 -1.96 -1.93 12.10
C MET A 9 -1.11 -3.16 12.48
N PHE A 10 -1.71 -4.19 13.10
CA PHE A 10 -1.02 -5.45 13.43
C PHE A 10 -0.80 -6.35 12.21
N CYS A 11 -1.64 -6.24 11.18
CA CYS A 11 -1.47 -7.00 9.95
C CYS A 11 -0.30 -6.51 9.09
N ILE A 12 0.24 -5.31 9.32
CA ILE A 12 1.37 -4.74 8.57
C ILE A 12 2.68 -5.48 8.89
N PHE A 13 2.77 -6.15 10.06
CA PHE A 13 4.01 -6.76 10.57
C PHE A 13 4.17 -8.27 10.30
N LEU A 14 3.27 -8.90 9.53
CA LEU A 14 3.47 -10.29 9.11
C LEU A 14 4.46 -10.32 7.95
N ILE A 15 5.74 -10.29 8.34
CA ILE A 15 6.92 -10.49 7.50
C ILE A 15 6.76 -11.81 6.75
N GLY A 16 6.40 -11.71 5.47
CA GLY A 16 6.48 -12.82 4.52
C GLY A 16 7.94 -13.19 4.30
N CYS A 17 8.24 -14.49 4.42
CA CYS A 17 9.47 -15.17 4.05
C CYS A 17 10.60 -14.27 3.46
N GLY A 18 11.40 -13.62 4.31
CA GLY A 18 12.66 -12.97 3.94
C GLY A 18 12.60 -11.76 3.00
N LYS A 19 11.41 -11.18 2.72
CA LYS A 19 11.27 -9.99 1.87
C LYS A 19 10.93 -8.75 2.70
N ASP A 20 11.51 -7.61 2.33
CA ASP A 20 11.36 -6.31 3.01
C ASP A 20 10.04 -5.56 2.66
N TYR A 21 9.09 -6.24 2.02
CA TYR A 21 7.80 -5.67 1.64
C TYR A 21 6.68 -6.69 1.80
N LYS A 22 5.47 -6.20 2.13
CA LYS A 22 4.27 -7.02 2.28
C LYS A 22 3.46 -6.99 0.98
N THR A 23 2.91 -8.13 0.60
CA THR A 23 1.89 -8.24 -0.46
C THR A 23 0.49 -8.12 0.13
N TYR A 24 -0.40 -7.45 -0.58
CA TYR A 24 -1.77 -7.19 -0.15
C TYR A 24 -2.76 -7.74 -1.17
N SER A 25 -3.96 -8.12 -0.74
CA SER A 25 -5.04 -8.42 -1.67
C SER A 25 -5.56 -7.14 -2.35
N LEU A 26 -6.20 -7.29 -3.51
CA LEU A 26 -6.77 -6.17 -4.26
C LEU A 26 -7.74 -5.32 -3.42
N GLU A 27 -8.54 -5.96 -2.56
CA GLU A 27 -9.50 -5.28 -1.68
C GLU A 27 -8.79 -4.47 -0.60
N GLU A 28 -7.78 -5.05 0.06
CA GLU A 28 -6.97 -4.35 1.06
C GLU A 28 -6.25 -3.13 0.45
N LYS A 29 -5.68 -3.28 -0.75
CA LYS A 29 -5.00 -2.18 -1.45
C LYS A 29 -5.97 -1.02 -1.75
N LYS A 30 -7.19 -1.33 -2.19
CA LYS A 30 -8.24 -0.32 -2.44
C LYS A 30 -8.67 0.39 -1.17
N GLU A 31 -8.86 -0.35 -0.08
CA GLU A 31 -9.24 0.21 1.22
C GLU A 31 -8.13 1.13 1.76
N MET A 32 -6.87 0.68 1.73
CA MET A 32 -5.72 1.48 2.14
C MET A 32 -5.59 2.79 1.34
N PHE A 33 -5.73 2.71 0.02
CA PHE A 33 -5.65 3.90 -0.84
C PHE A 33 -6.82 4.86 -0.56
N LYS A 34 -8.04 4.34 -0.42
CA LYS A 34 -9.22 5.14 -0.09
C LYS A 34 -9.06 5.85 1.26
N GLU A 35 -8.58 5.15 2.28
CA GLU A 35 -8.30 5.75 3.58
C GLU A 35 -7.22 6.82 3.49
N ALA A 36 -6.15 6.59 2.73
CA ALA A 36 -5.07 7.55 2.54
C ALA A 36 -5.57 8.84 1.87
N VAL A 37 -6.41 8.74 0.83
CA VAL A 37 -7.01 9.91 0.15
C VAL A 37 -7.97 10.66 1.09
N ILE A 38 -8.81 9.94 1.85
CA ILE A 38 -9.71 10.57 2.82
C ILE A 38 -8.92 11.32 3.90
N GLU A 39 -7.88 10.71 4.47
CA GLU A 39 -7.05 11.36 5.48
C GLU A 39 -6.25 12.54 4.91
N GLU A 40 -5.74 12.44 3.69
CA GLU A 40 -5.05 13.54 3.02
C GLU A 40 -5.99 14.73 2.79
N SER A 41 -7.25 14.48 2.39
CA SER A 41 -8.28 15.53 2.28
C SER A 41 -8.59 16.23 3.60
N GLN A 42 -8.31 15.58 4.73
CA GLN A 42 -8.43 16.13 6.09
C GLN A 42 -7.13 16.80 6.58
N GLY A 43 -6.11 16.88 5.73
CA GLY A 43 -4.79 17.46 6.03
C GLY A 43 -3.81 16.49 6.67
N ASN A 44 -4.12 15.19 6.75
CA ASN A 44 -3.25 14.16 7.30
C ASN A 44 -2.63 13.29 6.19
N ARG A 45 -1.37 13.59 5.84
CA ARG A 45 -0.64 12.91 4.77
C ARG A 45 0.04 11.60 5.20
N LYS A 46 -0.01 11.23 6.49
CA LYS A 46 0.78 10.11 7.04
C LYS A 46 0.55 8.78 6.31
N LYS A 47 -0.70 8.46 5.97
CA LYS A 47 -1.01 7.22 5.25
C LYS A 47 -0.56 7.23 3.79
N MET A 48 -0.63 8.39 3.14
CA MET A 48 -0.10 8.56 1.79
C MET A 48 1.42 8.38 1.78
N GLU A 49 2.13 8.93 2.79
CA GLU A 49 3.57 8.72 2.95
C GLU A 49 3.94 7.24 3.19
N GLN A 50 3.12 6.50 3.93
CA GLN A 50 3.32 5.06 4.14
C GLN A 50 3.15 4.26 2.83
N LEU A 51 2.18 4.64 1.99
CA LEU A 51 2.01 4.05 0.66
C LEU A 51 3.18 4.40 -0.25
N ASP A 52 3.65 5.66 -0.25
CA ASP A 52 4.83 6.08 -1.01
C ASP A 52 6.09 5.31 -0.59
N GLU A 53 6.27 5.07 0.71
CA GLU A 53 7.41 4.29 1.22
C GLU A 53 7.33 2.81 0.78
N LEU A 54 6.13 2.21 0.84
CA LEU A 54 5.89 0.85 0.36
C LEU A 54 6.21 0.73 -1.13
N VAL A 55 5.69 1.64 -1.95
CA VAL A 55 5.95 1.70 -3.41
C VAL A 55 7.45 1.84 -3.68
N LYS A 56 8.16 2.72 -2.97
CA LYS A 56 9.63 2.85 -3.11
C LYS A 56 10.38 1.56 -2.77
N LYS A 57 9.98 0.82 -1.73
CA LYS A 57 10.61 -0.47 -1.40
C LYS A 57 10.38 -1.49 -2.51
N LEU A 58 9.18 -1.54 -3.06
CA LEU A 58 8.83 -2.40 -4.19
C LEU A 58 9.64 -2.03 -5.44
N GLU A 59 9.82 -0.74 -5.74
CA GLU A 59 10.66 -0.28 -6.85
C GLU A 59 12.11 -0.70 -6.71
N VAL A 60 12.68 -0.57 -5.50
CA VAL A 60 14.06 -1.00 -5.23
C VAL A 60 14.19 -2.51 -5.41
N ALA A 61 13.26 -3.30 -4.85
CA ALA A 61 13.25 -4.74 -4.99
C ALA A 61 13.09 -5.18 -6.47
N ALA A 62 12.18 -4.54 -7.22
CA ALA A 62 11.98 -4.80 -8.64
C ALA A 62 13.23 -4.47 -9.48
N ARG A 63 13.90 -3.34 -9.19
CA ARG A 63 15.18 -2.97 -9.84
C ARG A 63 16.30 -3.98 -9.55
N ASN A 64 16.26 -4.61 -8.38
CA ASN A 64 17.19 -5.67 -8.00
C ASN A 64 16.84 -7.04 -8.62
N GLY A 65 15.78 -7.11 -9.44
CA GLY A 65 15.39 -8.32 -10.16
C GLY A 65 14.30 -9.15 -9.49
N ASP A 66 13.67 -8.66 -8.41
CA ASP A 66 12.52 -9.34 -7.80
C ASP A 66 11.27 -9.17 -8.66
N LYS A 67 10.93 -10.23 -9.41
CA LYS A 67 9.75 -10.26 -10.29
C LYS A 67 8.43 -10.15 -9.52
N GLU A 68 8.40 -10.62 -8.28
CA GLU A 68 7.18 -10.53 -7.45
C GLU A 68 6.97 -9.09 -6.99
N ALA A 69 8.05 -8.37 -6.64
CA ALA A 69 7.99 -6.94 -6.36
C ALA A 69 7.52 -6.14 -7.59
N GLU A 70 7.97 -6.51 -8.78
CA GLU A 70 7.54 -5.88 -10.03
C GLU A 70 6.03 -6.06 -10.29
N VAL A 71 5.49 -7.26 -10.03
CA VAL A 71 4.05 -7.54 -10.15
C VAL A 71 3.26 -6.76 -9.11
N GLU A 72 3.69 -6.81 -7.84
CA GLU A 72 3.04 -6.09 -6.74
C GLU A 72 3.02 -4.58 -6.99
N LEU A 73 4.15 -4.02 -7.48
CA LEU A 73 4.27 -2.61 -7.88
C LEU A 73 3.29 -2.22 -8.98
N LYS A 74 3.14 -3.06 -10.02
CA LYS A 74 2.18 -2.83 -11.11
C LYS A 74 0.74 -2.81 -10.60
N GLU A 75 0.40 -3.68 -9.65
CA GLU A 75 -0.93 -3.67 -9.05
C GLU A 75 -1.19 -2.39 -8.24
N TRP A 76 -0.22 -1.92 -7.45
CA TRP A 76 -0.34 -0.65 -6.73
C TRP A 76 -0.52 0.54 -7.68
N TYR A 77 0.26 0.61 -8.76
CA TYR A 77 0.08 1.65 -9.79
C TYR A 77 -1.27 1.55 -10.50
N GLY A 78 -1.73 0.35 -10.82
CA GLY A 78 -3.05 0.14 -11.41
C GLY A 78 -4.18 0.63 -10.51
N ILE A 79 -4.08 0.40 -9.20
CA ILE A 79 -5.08 0.87 -8.22
C ILE A 79 -5.04 2.38 -8.09
N ALA A 80 -3.85 2.99 -8.02
CA ALA A 80 -3.70 4.44 -7.98
C ALA A 80 -4.38 5.08 -9.21
N LEU A 81 -4.13 4.56 -10.42
CA LEU A 81 -4.76 5.04 -11.65
C LEU A 81 -6.30 4.88 -11.64
N ILE A 82 -6.80 3.73 -11.18
CA ILE A 82 -8.25 3.49 -11.08
C ILE A 82 -8.89 4.47 -10.10
N MET A 83 -8.24 4.72 -8.96
CA MET A 83 -8.79 5.57 -7.91
C MET A 83 -8.69 7.05 -8.28
N GLU A 84 -7.57 7.52 -8.86
CA GLU A 84 -7.42 8.89 -9.37
C GLU A 84 -8.43 9.21 -10.48
N GLY A 85 -8.81 8.24 -11.32
CA GLY A 85 -9.84 8.42 -12.34
C GLY A 85 -11.28 8.40 -11.83
N MET A 86 -11.52 8.02 -10.56
CA MET A 86 -12.85 7.98 -9.94
C MET A 86 -13.18 9.19 -9.07
N TYR A 87 -12.21 10.04 -8.74
CA TYR A 87 -12.38 11.27 -7.95
C TYR A 87 -12.34 12.53 -8.85
#